data_AF-A0A140K829-F1
#
_entry.id   AF-A0A140K829-F1
#
_cell.length_a   1.000
_cell.length_b   1.000
_cell.length_c   1.000
_cell.angle_alpha   90.00
_cell.angle_beta   90.00
_cell.angle_gamma   90.00
#
_symmetry.space_group_name_H-M   'P 1'
#
loop_
_entity.id
_entity.type
_entity.pdbx_description
1 polymer ?
#
loop_
_entity_poly.entity_id
_entity_poly.type
_entity_poly.pdbx_seq_one_letter_code
_entity_poly.pdbx_strand_id
1 'polypeptide(L)'
;MNLRDFTNRLNQWLARRQQRVLEEAYQSARVISELETQYFNGEKIAYSPDRSKTVYDYVRSLRDRQVLNIRSNLIQFGAGNFLFNRQHANQESLDTSGNSEFQSDEIIQKLNYIESVIAKYREDNFPDPELLNSKDTISTNEISDRADADLAKSEGTTSSNELAITRTKLAEIRTDLAKDRNRLAAERTLMAWIRTSLSMISFGFGIDRFFTYLKQSQTGTSVNQLTEERVLGLGLIVLGVVALAGGTLNYWHVLKNLERPQFKYTYASNRSFAITIAIVLVFIGLASYVPLITQDVSFKEIITLNSQIVTTLVSFSVFAIMLSLGAALSVSDLLAFWEQPALVARSLFAIIVIPPLILAAILSVFNLPETFVLALIFMIASPGPALLTKRAGTAGARLDFTLSLQITLALLAIMVTPLILKFFAVFYSSSQLTVNAVQVAKQVGLVQFLPLGIGVVIATIWKDTAAEIVELISTIANTLFIILVLIILIISLDIVPNLGTTILIATALITLLGLAIGQIAGIGLAPDIQSGIATATIARNAGLAIALAALNGQAKVIPVIVGVLIVGIIVAAPYSAWMKGKVRPAITTSAASTPS
;
A
#
# COMPACT_ATOMS: atom_id res chain seq x y z
N MET A 1 13.44 -3.22 30.57
CA MET A 1 14.64 -3.85 29.96
C MET A 1 15.75 -2.83 30.02
N ASN A 2 16.76 -3.03 30.86
CA ASN A 2 17.73 -1.99 31.23
C ASN A 2 18.68 -1.67 30.06
N LEU A 3 18.93 -0.39 29.81
CA LEU A 3 19.81 0.10 28.74
C LEU A 3 21.24 -0.47 28.85
N ARG A 4 21.71 -0.71 30.09
CA ARG A 4 22.99 -1.36 30.40
C ARG A 4 23.07 -2.83 29.95
N ASP A 5 21.97 -3.56 30.03
CA ASP A 5 21.92 -4.95 29.57
C ASP A 5 21.96 -5.02 28.04
N PHE A 6 21.36 -4.03 27.37
CA PHE A 6 21.41 -3.92 25.92
C PHE A 6 22.83 -3.58 25.44
N THR A 7 23.52 -2.62 26.05
CA THR A 7 24.89 -2.26 25.67
C THR A 7 25.87 -3.41 25.90
N ASN A 8 25.74 -4.15 27.01
CA ASN A 8 26.59 -5.31 27.28
C ASN A 8 26.35 -6.45 26.28
N ARG A 9 25.10 -6.71 25.90
CA ARG A 9 24.77 -7.69 24.85
C ARG A 9 25.27 -7.26 23.47
N LEU A 10 25.17 -5.97 23.16
CA LEU A 10 25.66 -5.40 21.90
C LEU A 10 27.19 -5.51 21.81
N ASN A 11 27.91 -5.14 22.87
CA ASN A 11 29.37 -5.24 22.92
C ASN A 11 29.85 -6.69 22.79
N GLN A 12 29.21 -7.63 23.50
CA GLN A 12 29.55 -9.05 23.36
C GLN A 12 29.25 -9.60 21.96
N TRP A 13 28.16 -9.15 21.33
CA TRP A 13 27.82 -9.55 19.97
C TRP A 13 28.81 -8.99 18.94
N LEU A 14 29.21 -7.72 19.09
CA LEU A 14 30.19 -7.07 18.22
C LEU A 14 31.57 -7.73 18.32
N ALA A 15 32.04 -8.05 19.53
CA ALA A 15 33.32 -8.73 19.74
C ALA A 15 33.35 -10.12 19.07
N ARG A 16 32.28 -10.92 19.26
CA ARG A 16 32.14 -12.24 18.59
C ARG A 16 32.11 -12.12 17.07
N ARG A 17 31.44 -11.09 16.56
CA ARG A 17 31.37 -10.82 15.11
C ARG A 17 32.75 -10.48 14.54
N GLN A 18 33.53 -9.66 15.23
CA GLN A 18 34.87 -9.26 14.77
C GLN A 18 35.83 -10.46 14.72
N GLN A 19 35.83 -11.30 15.76
CA GLN A 19 36.63 -12.53 15.78
C GLN A 19 36.29 -13.46 14.62
N ARG A 20 34.99 -13.62 14.32
CA ARG A 20 34.53 -14.46 13.22
C ARG A 20 35.01 -13.95 11.86
N VAL A 21 34.94 -12.66 11.61
CA VAL A 21 35.35 -12.07 10.32
C VAL A 21 36.86 -12.21 10.11
N LEU A 22 37.67 -12.02 11.15
CA LEU A 22 39.12 -12.26 11.09
C LEU A 22 39.45 -13.74 10.86
N GLU A 23 38.74 -14.64 11.53
CA GLU A 23 38.90 -16.08 11.33
C GLU A 23 38.55 -16.50 9.89
N GLU A 24 37.46 -15.98 9.34
CA GLU A 24 37.06 -16.25 7.94
C GLU A 24 38.11 -15.73 6.94
N ALA A 25 38.76 -14.60 7.21
CA ALA A 25 39.89 -14.10 6.42
C ALA A 25 41.12 -15.01 6.53
N TYR A 26 41.46 -15.46 7.74
CA TYR A 26 42.58 -16.37 7.99
C TYR A 26 42.39 -17.71 7.28
N GLN A 27 41.19 -18.30 7.35
CA GLN A 27 40.87 -19.54 6.64
C GLN A 27 40.96 -19.37 5.11
N SER A 28 40.51 -18.23 4.58
CA SER A 28 40.62 -17.93 3.15
C SER A 28 42.10 -17.82 2.70
N ALA A 29 42.99 -17.28 3.55
CA ALA A 29 44.42 -17.25 3.29
C ALA A 29 45.05 -18.66 3.33
N ARG A 30 44.63 -19.51 4.26
CA ARG A 30 45.07 -20.92 4.30
C ARG A 30 44.69 -21.69 3.04
N VAL A 31 43.47 -21.48 2.53
CA VAL A 31 43.03 -22.10 1.27
C VAL A 31 43.93 -21.69 0.10
N ILE A 32 44.38 -20.44 0.04
CA ILE A 32 45.35 -20.01 -0.99
C ILE A 32 46.68 -20.76 -0.82
N SER A 33 47.19 -20.88 0.41
CA SER A 33 48.43 -21.64 0.70
C SER A 33 48.31 -23.13 0.36
N GLU A 34 47.12 -23.73 0.55
CA GLU A 34 46.83 -25.11 0.15
C GLU A 34 46.82 -25.27 -1.37
N LEU A 35 46.23 -24.31 -2.09
CA LEU A 35 46.26 -24.28 -3.57
C LEU A 35 47.69 -24.12 -4.11
N GLU A 36 48.52 -23.28 -3.47
CA GLU A 36 49.95 -23.15 -3.81
C GLU A 36 50.67 -24.48 -3.62
N THR A 37 50.46 -25.16 -2.49
CA THR A 37 51.12 -26.44 -2.19
C THR A 37 50.68 -27.55 -3.14
N GLN A 38 49.39 -27.65 -3.42
CA GLN A 38 48.81 -28.74 -4.20
C GLN A 38 49.11 -28.63 -5.71
N TYR A 39 49.13 -27.42 -6.27
CA TYR A 39 49.22 -27.21 -7.72
C TYR A 39 50.52 -26.56 -8.18
N PHE A 40 51.21 -25.85 -7.28
CA PHE A 40 52.39 -25.02 -7.59
C PHE A 40 53.59 -25.33 -6.69
N ASN A 41 53.62 -26.48 -6.00
CA ASN A 41 54.71 -26.89 -5.10
C ASN A 41 55.05 -25.86 -4.00
N GLY A 42 54.08 -25.06 -3.58
CA GLY A 42 54.25 -24.00 -2.59
C GLY A 42 54.76 -22.67 -3.17
N GLU A 43 54.96 -22.59 -4.48
CA GLU A 43 55.34 -21.36 -5.17
C GLU A 43 54.11 -20.51 -5.53
N LYS A 44 54.35 -19.24 -5.87
CA LYS A 44 53.30 -18.29 -6.31
C LYS A 44 52.53 -18.88 -7.49
N ILE A 45 51.21 -18.73 -7.48
CA ILE A 45 50.33 -19.11 -8.59
C ILE A 45 50.62 -18.19 -9.80
N ALA A 46 51.56 -18.60 -10.63
CA ALA A 46 52.02 -17.90 -11.83
C ALA A 46 51.93 -18.80 -13.06
N TYR A 47 51.79 -18.20 -14.24
CA TYR A 47 51.75 -18.96 -15.49
C TYR A 47 53.15 -19.48 -15.81
N SER A 48 53.27 -20.79 -16.05
CA SER A 48 54.48 -21.44 -16.54
C SER A 48 54.18 -22.16 -17.86
N PRO A 49 55.03 -22.03 -18.90
CA PRO A 49 54.87 -22.71 -20.19
C PRO A 49 54.77 -24.24 -20.07
N ASP A 50 55.29 -24.80 -18.98
CA ASP A 50 55.36 -26.25 -18.73
C ASP A 50 54.06 -26.81 -18.10
N ARG A 51 53.03 -25.96 -17.85
CA ARG A 51 51.77 -26.36 -17.22
C ARG A 51 50.54 -26.06 -18.10
N SER A 52 49.52 -26.92 -17.96
CA SER A 52 48.23 -26.75 -18.65
C SER A 52 47.57 -25.42 -18.29
N LYS A 53 47.29 -24.61 -19.31
CA LYS A 53 46.62 -23.30 -19.19
C LYS A 53 45.27 -23.40 -18.48
N THR A 54 44.53 -24.50 -18.69
CA THR A 54 43.23 -24.75 -18.05
C THR A 54 43.35 -24.94 -16.53
N VAL A 55 44.40 -25.63 -16.08
CA VAL A 55 44.65 -25.84 -14.65
C VAL A 55 45.07 -24.53 -13.99
N TYR A 56 45.92 -23.74 -14.67
CA TYR A 56 46.28 -22.41 -14.22
C TYR A 56 45.06 -21.49 -14.11
N ASP A 57 44.20 -21.41 -15.13
CA ASP A 57 43.02 -20.53 -15.14
C ASP A 57 41.99 -20.95 -14.07
N TYR A 58 41.82 -22.26 -13.84
CA TYR A 58 40.98 -22.77 -12.75
C TYR A 58 41.50 -22.34 -11.37
N VAL A 59 42.77 -22.62 -11.07
CA VAL A 59 43.38 -22.29 -9.77
C VAL A 59 43.48 -20.78 -9.57
N ARG A 60 43.77 -20.02 -10.63
CA ARG A 60 43.72 -18.54 -10.62
C ARG A 60 42.35 -18.03 -10.22
N SER A 61 41.27 -18.55 -10.80
CA SER A 61 39.90 -18.11 -10.50
C SER A 61 39.50 -18.38 -9.04
N LEU A 62 39.97 -19.50 -8.47
CA LEU A 62 39.74 -19.84 -7.06
C LEU A 62 40.54 -18.92 -6.14
N ARG A 63 41.80 -18.66 -6.48
CA ARG A 63 42.66 -17.71 -5.74
C ARG A 63 42.05 -16.31 -5.74
N ASP A 64 41.62 -15.79 -6.89
CA ASP A 64 41.07 -14.44 -7.00
C ASP A 64 39.81 -14.27 -6.14
N ARG A 65 38.95 -15.30 -6.09
CA ARG A 65 37.80 -15.33 -5.19
C ARG A 65 38.21 -15.24 -3.71
N GLN A 66 39.22 -15.99 -3.30
CA GLN A 66 39.67 -15.96 -1.91
C GLN A 66 40.35 -14.63 -1.55
N VAL A 67 41.13 -14.04 -2.45
CA VAL A 67 41.71 -12.70 -2.26
C VAL A 67 40.61 -11.64 -2.05
N LEU A 68 39.53 -11.70 -2.83
CA LEU A 68 38.37 -10.81 -2.64
C LEU A 68 37.67 -11.02 -1.29
N ASN A 69 37.47 -12.27 -0.88
CA ASN A 69 36.90 -12.59 0.44
C ASN A 69 37.77 -12.01 1.57
N ILE A 70 39.09 -12.17 1.48
CA ILE A 70 40.00 -11.65 2.50
C ILE A 70 39.95 -10.12 2.55
N ARG A 71 39.97 -9.43 1.40
CA ARG A 71 39.87 -7.95 1.35
C ARG A 71 38.58 -7.45 1.99
N SER A 72 37.44 -8.03 1.61
CA SER A 72 36.13 -7.67 2.19
C SER A 72 36.12 -7.87 3.71
N ASN A 73 36.63 -9.01 4.18
CA ASN A 73 36.64 -9.34 5.60
C ASN A 73 37.62 -8.44 6.39
N LEU A 74 38.78 -8.10 5.85
CA LEU A 74 39.70 -7.14 6.48
C LEU A 74 39.14 -5.72 6.53
N ILE A 75 38.40 -5.27 5.51
CA ILE A 75 37.68 -3.98 5.53
C ILE A 75 36.63 -3.98 6.65
N GLN A 76 35.84 -5.06 6.78
CA GLN A 76 34.83 -5.20 7.83
C GLN A 76 35.45 -5.27 9.23
N PHE A 77 36.59 -5.97 9.36
CA PHE A 77 37.37 -6.04 10.59
C PHE A 77 37.92 -4.66 10.99
N GLY A 78 38.53 -3.94 10.04
CA GLY A 78 39.06 -2.59 10.25
C GLY A 78 37.98 -1.56 10.61
N ALA A 79 36.83 -1.58 9.92
CA ALA A 79 35.69 -0.71 10.22
C ALA A 79 35.09 -0.99 11.61
N GLY A 80 35.02 -2.27 11.99
CA GLY A 80 34.59 -2.69 13.32
C GLY A 80 35.54 -2.19 14.42
N ASN A 81 36.84 -2.32 14.21
CA ASN A 81 37.85 -1.88 15.17
C ASN A 81 37.88 -0.34 15.30
N PHE A 82 37.69 0.41 14.21
CA PHE A 82 37.57 1.87 14.24
C PHE A 82 36.37 2.37 15.06
N LEU A 83 35.19 1.73 14.89
CA LEU A 83 33.99 2.07 15.64
C LEU A 83 34.10 1.71 17.13
N PHE A 84 34.68 0.53 17.43
CA PHE A 84 34.92 0.07 18.79
C PHE A 84 35.92 0.98 19.53
N ASN A 85 37.01 1.37 18.86
CA ASN A 85 38.04 2.23 19.45
C ASN A 85 37.55 3.68 19.73
N ARG A 86 36.63 4.21 18.90
CA ARG A 86 35.97 5.51 19.15
C ARG A 86 35.02 5.49 20.35
N GLN A 87 34.42 4.34 20.63
CA GLN A 87 33.45 4.18 21.72
C GLN A 87 34.16 3.98 23.07
N HIS A 88 35.33 3.34 23.06
CA HIS A 88 36.20 3.18 24.24
C HIS A 88 37.01 4.43 24.61
N ALA A 89 37.27 5.35 23.66
CA ALA A 89 37.93 6.64 23.96
C ALA A 89 37.11 7.58 24.88
N ASN A 90 35.82 7.31 25.09
CA ASN A 90 34.95 8.09 25.99
C ASN A 90 34.70 7.41 27.37
N GLN A 91 35.34 6.28 27.65
CA GLN A 91 35.22 5.56 28.93
C GLN A 91 36.60 5.10 29.39
N GLU A 92 37.38 6.04 29.91
CA GLU A 92 38.57 5.71 30.69
C GLU A 92 38.19 5.34 32.14
N SER A 93 38.97 4.42 32.69
CA SER A 93 38.94 3.85 34.05
C SER A 93 37.85 2.81 34.33
N LEU A 94 38.22 1.52 34.23
CA LEU A 94 38.43 0.64 35.39
C LEU A 94 38.72 -0.80 34.92
N ASP A 95 39.72 -1.39 35.58
CA ASP A 95 40.08 -2.79 35.67
C ASP A 95 40.82 -3.48 34.51
N THR A 96 42.13 -3.54 34.72
CA THR A 96 43.11 -4.47 34.17
C THR A 96 42.71 -5.93 34.41
N SER A 97 42.73 -6.75 33.37
CA SER A 97 42.88 -8.21 33.49
C SER A 97 43.58 -8.75 32.25
N GLY A 98 44.68 -9.47 32.46
CA GLY A 98 45.68 -9.92 31.47
C GLY A 98 45.21 -10.89 30.36
N ASN A 99 43.94 -10.87 29.97
CA ASN A 99 43.41 -11.59 28.80
C ASN A 99 43.48 -10.78 27.50
N SER A 100 43.64 -9.45 27.58
CA SER A 100 43.74 -8.59 26.39
C SER A 100 45.08 -8.75 25.65
N GLU A 101 46.16 -9.09 26.36
CA GLU A 101 47.50 -9.24 25.78
C GLU A 101 47.59 -10.53 24.94
N PHE A 102 47.11 -11.66 25.45
CA PHE A 102 47.02 -12.94 24.71
C PHE A 102 46.12 -12.88 23.47
N GLN A 103 45.00 -12.16 23.55
CA GLN A 103 44.06 -12.04 22.43
C GLN A 103 44.57 -11.08 21.35
N SER A 104 45.40 -10.09 21.73
CA SER A 104 46.05 -9.17 20.79
C SER A 104 47.18 -9.87 20.02
N ASP A 105 47.96 -10.73 20.68
CA ASP A 105 49.03 -11.51 20.04
C ASP A 105 48.48 -12.48 18.99
N GLU A 106 47.36 -13.17 19.28
CA GLU A 106 46.71 -14.08 18.32
C GLU A 106 46.20 -13.34 17.07
N ILE A 107 45.64 -12.14 17.25
CA ILE A 107 45.15 -11.28 16.16
C ILE A 107 46.32 -10.84 15.28
N ILE A 108 47.43 -10.39 15.87
CA ILE A 108 48.62 -9.95 15.14
C ILE A 108 49.22 -11.12 14.35
N GLN A 109 49.31 -12.31 14.94
CA GLN A 109 49.80 -13.51 14.24
C GLN A 109 48.94 -13.85 13.01
N LYS A 110 47.61 -13.84 13.14
CA LYS A 110 46.69 -14.11 12.02
C LYS A 110 46.80 -13.05 10.92
N LEU A 111 46.91 -11.77 11.28
CA LEU A 111 47.10 -10.68 10.31
C LEU A 111 48.44 -10.79 9.57
N ASN A 112 49.53 -11.09 10.27
CA ASN A 112 50.84 -11.30 9.66
C ASN A 112 50.85 -12.49 8.70
N TYR A 113 50.16 -13.59 9.06
CA TYR A 113 50.00 -14.73 8.17
C TYR A 113 49.20 -14.35 6.91
N ILE A 114 48.06 -13.69 7.07
CA ILE A 114 47.22 -13.21 5.95
C ILE A 114 48.04 -12.30 5.00
N GLU A 115 48.81 -11.38 5.56
CA GLU A 115 49.65 -10.46 4.79
C GLU A 115 50.75 -11.21 4.02
N SER A 116 51.40 -12.21 4.62
CA SER A 116 52.45 -12.98 3.92
C SER A 116 51.92 -13.78 2.72
N VAL A 117 50.66 -14.22 2.76
CA VAL A 117 49.99 -14.91 1.64
C VAL A 117 49.55 -13.91 0.56
N ILE A 118 48.97 -12.77 0.94
CA ILE A 118 48.42 -11.79 -0.01
C ILE A 118 49.52 -10.94 -0.67
N ALA A 119 50.62 -10.67 0.02
CA ALA A 119 51.72 -9.86 -0.50
C ALA A 119 52.23 -10.37 -1.86
N LYS A 120 52.22 -11.69 -2.08
CA LYS A 120 52.60 -12.34 -3.35
C LYS A 120 51.75 -11.89 -4.55
N TYR A 121 50.55 -11.36 -4.32
CA TYR A 121 49.52 -11.06 -5.31
C TYR A 121 49.12 -9.58 -5.36
N ARG A 122 49.92 -8.69 -4.75
CA ARG A 122 49.63 -7.25 -4.65
C ARG A 122 49.92 -6.46 -5.95
N GLU A 123 50.79 -6.97 -6.83
CA GLU A 123 51.29 -6.25 -8.02
C GLU A 123 50.77 -6.74 -9.39
N ASP A 124 49.88 -7.73 -9.44
CA ASP A 124 49.25 -8.15 -10.70
C ASP A 124 48.00 -7.30 -10.97
N ASN A 125 48.18 -6.21 -11.71
CA ASN A 125 47.21 -5.17 -12.08
C ASN A 125 45.79 -5.69 -12.43
N PHE A 126 44.80 -5.01 -11.85
CA PHE A 126 43.46 -4.88 -12.43
C PHE A 126 43.58 -4.10 -13.76
N PRO A 127 42.89 -4.48 -14.84
CA PRO A 127 42.80 -3.63 -16.03
C PRO A 127 42.05 -2.34 -15.68
N ASP A 128 42.61 -1.19 -16.07
CA ASP A 128 41.93 0.11 -16.00
C ASP A 128 40.57 0.05 -16.72
N PRO A 129 39.51 0.69 -16.20
CA PRO A 129 38.19 0.71 -16.83
C PRO A 129 38.13 1.47 -18.17
N GLU A 130 39.22 2.10 -18.62
CA GLU A 130 39.25 2.99 -19.79
C GLU A 130 39.65 2.32 -21.12
N LEU A 131 39.92 1.02 -21.16
CA LEU A 131 40.28 0.30 -22.40
C LEU A 131 39.18 -0.59 -23.00
N LEU A 132 37.91 -0.28 -22.70
CA LEU A 132 36.75 -0.88 -23.38
C LEU A 132 36.13 0.05 -24.44
N ASN A 133 36.94 0.93 -25.06
CA ASN A 133 36.48 1.73 -26.18
C ASN A 133 37.56 1.99 -27.25
N SER A 134 37.93 0.94 -27.98
CA SER A 134 38.41 1.11 -29.36
C SER A 134 38.11 -0.14 -30.17
N LYS A 135 36.97 -0.12 -30.87
CA LYS A 135 36.75 -0.96 -32.04
C LYS A 135 37.68 -0.50 -33.17
N ASP A 136 38.00 -1.49 -34.00
CA ASP A 136 38.50 -1.39 -35.37
C ASP A 136 39.96 -0.93 -35.53
N THR A 137 40.82 -1.87 -35.95
CA THR A 137 41.45 -1.81 -37.28
C THR A 137 42.07 -3.18 -37.58
N ILE A 138 41.55 -3.83 -38.62
CA ILE A 138 42.21 -4.96 -39.28
C ILE A 138 43.46 -4.43 -39.97
N SER A 139 44.61 -5.06 -39.76
CA SER A 139 45.67 -5.06 -40.77
C SER A 139 46.33 -6.43 -40.81
N THR A 140 46.19 -7.02 -41.99
CA THR A 140 46.90 -8.16 -42.55
C THR A 140 48.40 -8.06 -42.32
N ASN A 141 49.01 -9.14 -41.82
CA ASN A 141 50.04 -9.86 -42.56
C ASN A 141 50.50 -11.14 -41.84
N GLU A 142 50.96 -12.08 -42.65
CA GLU A 142 51.67 -13.32 -42.34
C GLU A 142 50.82 -14.58 -42.07
N ILE A 143 50.57 -15.26 -43.18
CA ILE A 143 50.26 -16.67 -43.32
C ILE A 143 51.62 -17.39 -43.45
N SER A 144 51.97 -18.19 -42.44
CA SER A 144 52.67 -19.47 -42.60
C SER A 144 52.48 -20.22 -41.28
N ASP A 145 52.24 -21.53 -41.37
CA ASP A 145 52.19 -22.47 -40.24
C ASP A 145 50.83 -22.56 -39.53
N ARG A 146 49.77 -22.74 -40.33
CA ARG A 146 48.50 -23.32 -39.88
C ARG A 146 48.21 -24.60 -40.64
N ALA A 147 48.65 -25.72 -40.09
CA ALA A 147 48.09 -27.04 -40.38
C ALA A 147 48.05 -27.93 -39.14
N ASP A 148 48.96 -27.74 -38.17
CA ASP A 148 49.00 -28.58 -36.96
C ASP A 148 48.38 -27.92 -35.70
N ALA A 149 47.98 -26.65 -35.77
CA ALA A 149 47.38 -25.91 -34.65
C ALA A 149 45.84 -25.94 -34.61
N ASP A 150 45.17 -26.40 -35.67
CA ASP A 150 43.70 -26.43 -35.76
C ASP A 150 43.06 -27.66 -35.09
N LEU A 151 43.83 -28.71 -34.82
CA LEU A 151 43.36 -29.85 -34.01
C LEU A 151 43.33 -29.51 -32.51
N ALA A 152 44.26 -28.71 -32.01
CA ALA A 152 44.32 -28.30 -30.59
C ALA A 152 43.38 -27.12 -30.25
N LYS A 153 43.05 -26.25 -31.22
CA LYS A 153 42.09 -25.15 -31.01
C LYS A 153 40.63 -25.59 -31.03
N SER A 154 40.29 -26.62 -31.81
CA SER A 154 38.95 -27.22 -31.87
C SER A 154 38.49 -27.77 -30.51
N GLU A 155 39.39 -28.44 -29.78
CA GLU A 155 39.11 -28.99 -28.44
C GLU A 155 38.89 -27.88 -27.39
N GLY A 156 39.67 -26.79 -27.44
CA GLY A 156 39.57 -25.67 -26.50
C GLY A 156 38.30 -24.82 -26.62
N THR A 157 37.82 -24.59 -27.85
CA THR A 157 36.53 -23.91 -28.10
C THR A 157 35.33 -24.75 -27.72
N THR A 158 35.41 -26.07 -27.89
CA THR A 158 34.34 -27.00 -27.49
C THR A 158 34.21 -27.05 -25.97
N SER A 159 35.33 -27.15 -25.24
CA SER A 159 35.35 -27.12 -23.78
C SER A 159 34.84 -25.79 -23.19
N SER A 160 35.20 -24.65 -23.80
CA SER A 160 34.75 -23.33 -23.33
C SER A 160 33.24 -23.12 -23.48
N ASN A 161 32.67 -23.58 -24.59
CA ASN A 161 31.22 -23.56 -24.83
C ASN A 161 30.49 -24.53 -23.89
N GLU A 162 31.05 -25.72 -23.65
CA GLU A 162 30.51 -26.70 -22.71
C GLU A 162 30.49 -26.18 -21.26
N LEU A 163 31.54 -25.47 -20.84
CA LEU A 163 31.60 -24.80 -19.53
C LEU A 163 30.63 -23.62 -19.42
N ALA A 164 30.45 -22.84 -20.50
CA ALA A 164 29.46 -21.77 -20.53
C ALA A 164 28.03 -22.32 -20.41
N ILE A 165 27.71 -23.38 -21.16
CA ILE A 165 26.43 -24.11 -21.07
C ILE A 165 26.23 -24.65 -19.65
N THR A 166 27.26 -25.26 -19.06
CA THR A 166 27.22 -25.78 -17.70
C THR A 166 26.96 -24.68 -16.67
N ARG A 167 27.60 -23.52 -16.79
CA ARG A 167 27.37 -22.36 -15.90
C ARG A 167 25.96 -21.81 -16.02
N THR A 168 25.44 -21.69 -17.23
CA THR A 168 24.06 -21.25 -17.49
C THR A 168 23.06 -22.23 -16.88
N LYS A 169 23.27 -23.54 -17.08
CA LYS A 169 22.44 -24.60 -16.48
C LYS A 169 22.50 -24.59 -14.95
N LEU A 170 23.68 -24.38 -14.36
CA LEU A 170 23.82 -24.25 -12.90
C LEU A 170 23.16 -22.96 -12.36
N ALA A 171 23.18 -21.86 -13.11
CA ALA A 171 22.51 -20.62 -12.75
C ALA A 171 20.98 -20.77 -12.80
N GLU A 172 20.47 -21.48 -13.80
CA GLU A 172 19.05 -21.86 -13.92
C GLU A 172 18.62 -22.73 -12.72
N ILE A 173 19.36 -23.80 -12.41
CA ILE A 173 19.11 -24.67 -11.25
C ILE A 173 19.09 -23.86 -9.94
N ARG A 174 20.03 -22.92 -9.75
CA ARG A 174 20.05 -22.05 -8.56
C ARG A 174 18.83 -21.15 -8.46
N THR A 175 18.36 -20.66 -9.60
CA THR A 175 17.16 -19.82 -9.68
C THR A 175 15.90 -20.61 -9.34
N ASP A 176 15.79 -21.84 -9.85
CA ASP A 176 14.68 -22.73 -9.55
C ASP A 176 14.68 -23.17 -8.08
N LEU A 177 15.85 -23.52 -7.53
CA LEU A 177 16.01 -23.81 -6.10
C LEU A 177 15.64 -22.61 -5.22
N ALA A 178 15.91 -21.38 -5.67
CA ALA A 178 15.50 -20.17 -4.95
C ALA A 178 13.98 -19.97 -4.99
N LYS A 179 13.33 -20.24 -6.13
CA LYS A 179 11.86 -20.22 -6.24
C LYS A 179 11.22 -21.26 -5.31
N ASP A 180 11.77 -22.47 -5.25
CA ASP A 180 11.30 -23.52 -4.35
C ASP A 180 11.44 -23.12 -2.87
N ARG A 181 12.57 -22.52 -2.48
CA ARG A 181 12.75 -22.00 -1.11
C ARG A 181 11.72 -20.92 -0.75
N ASN A 182 11.41 -20.03 -1.69
CA ASN A 182 10.40 -18.99 -1.49
C ASN A 182 8.98 -19.58 -1.39
N ARG A 183 8.67 -20.58 -2.22
CA ARG A 183 7.41 -21.33 -2.13
C ARG A 183 7.28 -22.03 -0.78
N LEU A 184 8.31 -22.75 -0.34
CA LEU A 184 8.35 -23.42 0.97
C LEU A 184 8.23 -22.42 2.14
N ALA A 185 8.80 -21.22 2.00
CA ALA A 185 8.59 -20.14 2.96
C ALA A 185 7.13 -19.67 3.00
N ALA A 186 6.49 -19.50 1.85
CA ALA A 186 5.08 -19.14 1.76
C ALA A 186 4.15 -20.23 2.33
N GLU A 187 4.45 -21.52 2.08
CA GLU A 187 3.74 -22.66 2.68
C GLU A 187 3.87 -22.65 4.21
N ARG A 188 5.05 -22.33 4.77
CA ARG A 188 5.23 -22.16 6.22
C ARG A 188 4.40 -21.01 6.79
N THR A 189 4.34 -19.88 6.09
CA THR A 189 3.49 -18.77 6.49
C THR A 189 2.01 -19.19 6.47
N LEU A 190 1.54 -19.85 5.40
CA LEU A 190 0.17 -20.36 5.32
C LEU A 190 -0.15 -21.31 6.49
N MET A 191 0.76 -22.23 6.82
CA MET A 191 0.59 -23.12 7.98
C MET A 191 0.45 -22.36 9.30
N ALA A 192 1.16 -21.23 9.48
CA ALA A 192 1.00 -20.38 10.66
C ALA A 192 -0.39 -19.73 10.70
N TRP A 193 -0.89 -19.23 9.57
CA TRP A 193 -2.25 -18.68 9.45
C TRP A 193 -3.32 -19.73 9.73
N ILE A 194 -3.18 -20.94 9.19
CA ILE A 194 -4.10 -22.07 9.46
C ILE A 194 -4.15 -22.34 10.96
N ARG A 195 -2.99 -22.40 11.62
CA ARG A 195 -2.90 -22.68 13.05
C ARG A 195 -3.62 -21.62 13.89
N THR A 196 -3.34 -20.34 13.64
CA THR A 196 -3.97 -19.24 14.39
C THR A 196 -5.48 -19.20 14.17
N SER A 197 -5.92 -19.39 12.93
CA SER A 197 -7.34 -19.42 12.57
C SER A 197 -8.07 -20.58 13.23
N LEU A 198 -7.49 -21.78 13.19
CA LEU A 198 -8.10 -22.96 13.80
C LEU A 198 -8.24 -22.79 15.32
N SER A 199 -7.22 -22.24 15.99
CA SER A 199 -7.29 -21.94 17.42
C SER A 199 -8.42 -20.95 17.75
N MET A 200 -8.57 -19.88 16.97
CA MET A 200 -9.64 -18.90 17.17
C MET A 200 -11.03 -19.50 16.92
N ILE A 201 -11.20 -20.33 15.88
CA ILE A 201 -12.47 -21.01 15.59
C ILE A 201 -12.81 -22.01 16.70
N SER A 202 -11.87 -22.86 17.10
CA SER A 202 -12.08 -23.85 18.16
C SER A 202 -12.40 -23.20 19.51
N PHE A 203 -11.69 -22.12 19.85
CA PHE A 203 -11.95 -21.38 21.09
C PHE A 203 -13.31 -20.68 21.03
N GLY A 204 -13.67 -20.08 19.90
CA GLY A 204 -14.98 -19.45 19.71
C GLY A 204 -16.14 -20.45 19.85
N PHE A 205 -16.02 -21.66 19.28
CA PHE A 205 -16.99 -22.74 19.48
C PHE A 205 -17.02 -23.25 20.93
N GLY A 206 -15.85 -23.34 21.59
CA GLY A 206 -15.73 -23.77 22.98
C GLY A 206 -16.45 -22.83 23.94
N ILE A 207 -16.29 -21.52 23.75
CA ILE A 207 -17.00 -20.49 24.53
C ILE A 207 -18.51 -20.61 24.33
N ASP A 208 -18.99 -20.66 23.08
CA ASP A 208 -20.43 -20.77 22.78
C ASP A 208 -21.06 -21.99 23.48
N ARG A 209 -20.41 -23.16 23.40
CA ARG A 209 -20.90 -24.40 24.02
C ARG A 209 -20.82 -24.40 25.54
N PHE A 210 -19.73 -23.89 26.11
CA PHE A 210 -19.53 -23.83 27.56
C PHE A 210 -20.62 -22.99 28.24
N PHE A 211 -20.87 -21.77 27.72
CA PHE A 211 -21.89 -20.89 28.29
C PHE A 211 -23.33 -21.35 27.98
N THR A 212 -23.57 -21.97 26.82
CA THR A 212 -24.86 -22.62 26.53
C THR A 212 -25.16 -23.74 27.53
N TYR A 213 -24.15 -24.55 27.88
CA TYR A 213 -24.29 -25.63 28.85
C TYR A 213 -24.56 -25.10 30.27
N LEU A 214 -23.85 -24.04 30.68
CA LEU A 214 -24.11 -23.38 31.97
C LEU A 214 -25.53 -22.81 32.07
N LYS A 215 -26.03 -22.15 31.01
CA LYS A 215 -27.41 -21.64 30.97
C LYS A 215 -28.46 -22.75 31.03
N GLN A 216 -28.18 -23.91 30.45
CA GLN A 216 -29.08 -25.06 30.52
C GLN A 216 -29.11 -25.73 31.90
N SER A 217 -28.10 -25.48 32.74
CA SER A 217 -27.99 -26.02 34.10
C SER A 217 -28.58 -25.14 35.21
N GLN A 218 -28.99 -23.89 34.90
CA GLN A 218 -29.71 -23.01 35.84
C GLN A 218 -31.17 -22.84 35.40
N THR A 219 -32.09 -23.19 36.29
CA THR A 219 -33.54 -23.15 36.11
C THR A 219 -34.08 -21.73 35.93
N GLY A 220 -34.72 -21.48 34.79
CA GLY A 220 -35.84 -20.54 34.66
C GLY A 220 -35.51 -19.05 34.56
N THR A 221 -35.32 -18.55 33.34
CA THR A 221 -36.06 -17.36 32.86
C THR A 221 -35.92 -17.26 31.35
N SER A 222 -37.05 -17.40 30.67
CA SER A 222 -37.21 -17.20 29.23
C SER A 222 -37.14 -15.71 28.90
N VAL A 223 -35.97 -15.20 28.51
CA VAL A 223 -35.89 -13.96 27.72
C VAL A 223 -34.89 -14.20 26.59
N ASN A 224 -35.41 -14.06 25.38
CA ASN A 224 -34.73 -14.35 24.11
C ASN A 224 -33.79 -13.17 23.75
N GLN A 225 -32.72 -12.99 24.52
CA GLN A 225 -31.61 -12.10 24.19
C GLN A 225 -30.44 -12.95 23.72
N LEU A 226 -29.84 -12.60 22.59
CA LEU A 226 -28.58 -13.18 22.13
C LEU A 226 -27.58 -13.09 23.27
N THR A 227 -27.36 -14.22 23.95
CA THR A 227 -26.41 -14.36 25.03
C THR A 227 -25.09 -13.67 24.66
N GLU A 228 -24.65 -12.68 25.43
CA GLU A 228 -23.44 -11.89 25.16
C GLU A 228 -22.22 -12.79 24.92
N GLU A 229 -22.17 -13.93 25.60
CA GLU A 229 -21.14 -14.97 25.43
C GLU A 229 -21.17 -15.67 24.05
N ARG A 230 -22.35 -15.77 23.42
CA ARG A 230 -22.52 -16.29 22.05
C ARG A 230 -22.02 -15.31 21.00
N VAL A 231 -22.11 -14.01 21.27
CA VAL A 231 -21.52 -12.98 20.40
C VAL A 231 -19.99 -13.06 20.44
N LEU A 232 -19.40 -13.25 21.62
CA LEU A 232 -17.96 -13.46 21.77
C LEU A 232 -17.48 -14.71 21.01
N GLY A 233 -18.18 -15.83 21.20
CA GLY A 233 -17.91 -17.09 20.49
C GLY A 233 -18.03 -16.95 18.96
N LEU A 234 -19.11 -16.34 18.48
CA LEU A 234 -19.32 -16.07 17.05
C LEU A 234 -18.27 -15.10 16.48
N GLY A 235 -17.89 -14.06 17.22
CA GLY A 235 -16.87 -13.10 16.81
C GLY A 235 -15.51 -13.77 16.58
N LEU A 236 -15.08 -14.64 17.49
CA LEU A 236 -13.85 -15.43 17.36
C LEU A 236 -13.90 -16.40 16.17
N ILE A 237 -15.05 -17.03 15.91
CA ILE A 237 -15.25 -17.92 14.76
C ILE A 237 -15.13 -17.10 13.45
N VAL A 238 -15.84 -15.98 13.35
CA VAL A 238 -15.82 -15.12 12.16
C VAL A 238 -14.40 -14.59 11.90
N LEU A 239 -13.73 -14.10 12.95
CA LEU A 239 -12.36 -13.61 12.85
C LEU A 239 -11.39 -14.72 12.40
N GLY A 240 -11.49 -15.92 12.96
CA GLY A 240 -10.67 -17.06 12.54
C GLY A 240 -10.92 -17.48 11.09
N VAL A 241 -12.18 -17.50 10.64
CA VAL A 241 -12.56 -17.84 9.25
C VAL A 241 -12.03 -16.82 8.25
N VAL A 242 -12.19 -15.52 8.54
CA VAL A 242 -11.68 -14.46 7.65
C VAL A 242 -10.14 -14.49 7.64
N ALA A 243 -9.48 -14.83 8.76
CA ALA A 243 -8.02 -14.94 8.84
C ALA A 243 -7.50 -16.07 7.96
N LEU A 244 -8.26 -17.17 7.91
CA LEU A 244 -7.93 -18.32 7.08
C LEU A 244 -8.11 -18.00 5.59
N ALA A 245 -9.23 -17.37 5.23
CA ALA A 245 -9.48 -16.93 3.86
C ALA A 245 -8.38 -15.95 3.40
N GLY A 246 -7.99 -15.05 4.30
CA GLY A 246 -6.90 -14.12 4.13
C GLY A 246 -5.55 -14.76 3.82
N GLY A 247 -5.08 -15.64 4.71
CA GLY A 247 -3.84 -16.38 4.51
C GLY A 247 -3.83 -17.18 3.20
N THR A 248 -4.97 -17.78 2.85
CA THR A 248 -5.15 -18.56 1.62
C THR A 248 -5.00 -17.71 0.37
N LEU A 249 -5.68 -16.55 0.33
CA LEU A 249 -5.59 -15.65 -0.82
C LEU A 249 -4.18 -15.06 -0.99
N ASN A 250 -3.51 -14.74 0.12
CA ASN A 250 -2.12 -14.28 0.08
C ASN A 250 -1.20 -15.35 -0.50
N TYR A 251 -1.35 -16.61 -0.07
CA TYR A 251 -0.60 -17.73 -0.63
C TYR A 251 -0.83 -17.90 -2.14
N TRP A 252 -2.10 -17.83 -2.57
CA TRP A 252 -2.46 -17.93 -3.98
C TRP A 252 -1.82 -16.83 -4.83
N HIS A 253 -1.75 -15.61 -4.30
CA HIS A 253 -1.10 -14.48 -4.96
C HIS A 253 0.42 -14.68 -5.09
N VAL A 254 1.08 -15.12 -4.01
CA VAL A 254 2.52 -15.41 -4.01
C VAL A 254 2.85 -16.50 -5.03
N LEU A 255 2.06 -17.57 -5.09
CA LEU A 255 2.27 -18.67 -6.03
C LEU A 255 2.16 -18.20 -7.49
N LYS A 256 1.12 -17.44 -7.80
CA LYS A 256 0.91 -16.85 -9.14
C LYS A 256 2.03 -15.89 -9.57
N ASN A 257 2.68 -15.24 -8.61
CA ASN A 257 3.82 -14.35 -8.90
C ASN A 257 5.12 -15.14 -9.11
N LEU A 258 5.31 -16.28 -8.43
CA LEU A 258 6.47 -17.16 -8.59
C LEU A 258 6.45 -17.94 -9.92
N GLU A 259 5.27 -18.20 -10.49
CA GLU A 259 5.09 -18.91 -11.77
C GLU A 259 5.44 -18.08 -13.01
N ARG A 260 5.66 -16.76 -12.88
CA ARG A 260 5.96 -15.91 -14.05
C ARG A 260 7.41 -16.11 -14.53
N PRO A 261 7.64 -16.37 -15.84
CA PRO A 261 8.97 -16.71 -16.39
C PRO A 261 9.98 -15.56 -16.33
N GLN A 262 9.52 -14.31 -16.24
CA GLN A 262 10.38 -13.13 -16.02
C GLN A 262 9.99 -12.45 -14.71
N PHE A 263 10.57 -12.89 -13.60
CA PHE A 263 10.45 -12.21 -12.31
C PHE A 263 11.26 -10.90 -12.36
N LYS A 264 10.61 -9.80 -12.76
CA LYS A 264 11.15 -8.45 -12.54
C LYS A 264 10.77 -8.01 -11.13
N TYR A 265 11.74 -7.95 -10.22
CA TYR A 265 11.58 -7.30 -8.92
C TYR A 265 11.24 -5.83 -9.14
N THR A 266 9.94 -5.51 -9.19
CA THR A 266 9.45 -4.16 -9.41
C THR A 266 9.05 -3.62 -8.04
N TYR A 267 9.86 -2.71 -7.50
CA TYR A 267 9.69 -2.08 -6.18
C TYR A 267 8.33 -1.35 -6.03
N ALA A 268 7.61 -1.09 -7.13
CA ALA A 268 6.51 -0.14 -7.20
C ALA A 268 5.08 -0.73 -7.14
N SER A 269 4.89 -2.05 -7.01
CA SER A 269 3.53 -2.62 -7.02
C SER A 269 3.42 -3.87 -6.16
N ASN A 270 3.62 -3.73 -4.85
CA ASN A 270 3.42 -4.84 -3.93
C ASN A 270 2.53 -4.41 -2.76
N ARG A 271 1.25 -4.13 -3.07
CA ARG A 271 0.17 -4.16 -2.08
C ARG A 271 0.28 -5.47 -1.34
N SER A 272 0.84 -5.45 -0.13
CA SER A 272 0.88 -6.64 0.70
C SER A 272 -0.56 -6.97 1.06
N PHE A 273 -1.16 -7.85 0.26
CA PHE A 273 -2.53 -8.29 0.39
C PHE A 273 -2.77 -8.84 1.81
N ALA A 274 -1.74 -9.46 2.39
CA ALA A 274 -1.69 -9.88 3.79
C ALA A 274 -1.94 -8.74 4.79
N ILE A 275 -1.35 -7.56 4.60
CA ILE A 275 -1.57 -6.39 5.48
C ILE A 275 -3.01 -5.87 5.33
N THR A 276 -3.53 -5.84 4.10
CA THR A 276 -4.92 -5.44 3.83
C THR A 276 -5.90 -6.34 4.59
N ILE A 277 -5.73 -7.66 4.44
CA ILE A 277 -6.52 -8.67 5.12
C ILE A 277 -6.38 -8.55 6.64
N ALA A 278 -5.15 -8.43 7.16
CA ALA A 278 -4.90 -8.33 8.60
C ALA A 278 -5.64 -7.13 9.21
N ILE A 279 -5.67 -6.01 8.49
CA ILE A 279 -6.39 -4.81 8.91
C ILE A 279 -7.90 -5.02 8.85
N VAL A 280 -8.44 -5.60 7.77
CA VAL A 280 -9.86 -5.98 7.66
C VAL A 280 -10.26 -6.85 8.85
N LEU A 281 -9.42 -7.81 9.22
CA LEU A 281 -9.64 -8.72 10.34
C LEU A 281 -9.65 -8.04 11.68
N VAL A 282 -8.72 -7.12 11.90
CA VAL A 282 -8.70 -6.32 13.13
C VAL A 282 -9.98 -5.48 13.21
N PHE A 283 -10.43 -4.86 12.13
CA PHE A 283 -11.68 -4.08 12.14
C PHE A 283 -12.92 -4.95 12.32
N ILE A 284 -12.99 -6.13 11.70
CA ILE A 284 -14.08 -7.10 11.92
C ILE A 284 -14.07 -7.59 13.37
N GLY A 285 -12.90 -7.91 13.92
CA GLY A 285 -12.73 -8.32 15.31
C GLY A 285 -13.15 -7.23 16.29
N LEU A 286 -12.72 -6.00 16.05
CA LEU A 286 -13.06 -4.85 16.87
C LEU A 286 -14.55 -4.52 16.77
N ALA A 287 -15.14 -4.60 15.58
CA ALA A 287 -16.58 -4.46 15.37
C ALA A 287 -17.39 -5.58 16.05
N SER A 288 -16.89 -6.82 16.06
CA SER A 288 -17.52 -7.94 16.76
C SER A 288 -17.47 -7.80 18.29
N TYR A 289 -16.56 -6.99 18.80
CA TYR A 289 -16.41 -6.71 20.23
C TYR A 289 -17.33 -5.58 20.72
N VAL A 290 -17.82 -4.70 19.83
CA VAL A 290 -18.69 -3.59 20.24
C VAL A 290 -20.00 -4.05 20.87
N PRO A 291 -20.74 -5.03 20.32
CA PRO A 291 -21.94 -5.54 20.97
C PRO A 291 -21.68 -6.24 22.31
N LEU A 292 -20.43 -6.65 22.59
CA LEU A 292 -20.03 -7.28 23.85
C LEU A 292 -19.87 -6.26 24.98
N ILE A 293 -19.49 -5.02 24.66
CA ILE A 293 -19.34 -3.94 25.67
C ILE A 293 -20.68 -3.25 25.93
N THR A 294 -21.56 -3.19 24.93
CA THR A 294 -22.84 -2.50 25.03
C THR A 294 -23.97 -3.48 25.42
N GLN A 295 -24.02 -3.85 26.71
CA GLN A 295 -24.95 -4.85 27.28
C GLN A 295 -26.44 -4.55 27.05
N ASP A 296 -26.81 -3.31 26.72
CA ASP A 296 -28.22 -2.89 26.52
C ASP A 296 -28.59 -2.58 25.06
N VAL A 297 -27.65 -2.71 24.10
CA VAL A 297 -27.87 -2.19 22.74
C VAL A 297 -28.22 -3.32 21.77
N SER A 298 -29.46 -3.30 21.27
CA SER A 298 -29.90 -4.24 20.24
C SER A 298 -29.04 -4.11 18.98
N PHE A 299 -28.73 -5.22 18.29
CA PHE A 299 -28.02 -5.18 17.00
C PHE A 299 -28.71 -4.24 15.98
N LYS A 300 -30.04 -4.08 16.10
CA LYS A 300 -30.81 -3.12 15.31
C LYS A 300 -30.49 -1.66 15.67
N GLU A 301 -30.22 -1.35 16.94
CA GLU A 301 -29.77 -0.02 17.39
C GLU A 301 -28.34 0.28 16.95
N ILE A 302 -27.48 -0.74 16.94
CA ILE A 302 -26.09 -0.65 16.43
C ILE A 302 -26.07 -0.26 14.94
N ILE A 303 -26.99 -0.80 14.14
CA ILE A 303 -27.11 -0.55 12.69
C ILE A 303 -28.23 0.46 12.41
N THR A 304 -28.19 1.59 13.12
CA THR A 304 -29.00 2.77 12.79
C THR A 304 -28.10 3.94 12.43
N LEU A 305 -28.64 4.93 11.70
CA LEU A 305 -27.90 6.16 11.38
C LEU A 305 -27.50 6.95 12.62
N ASN A 306 -28.27 6.84 13.69
CA ASN A 306 -28.02 7.55 14.96
C ASN A 306 -27.00 6.80 15.84
N SER A 307 -26.58 5.60 15.43
CA SER A 307 -25.57 4.83 16.14
C SER A 307 -24.25 5.58 16.19
N GLN A 308 -23.69 5.72 17.39
CA GLN A 308 -22.36 6.29 17.60
C GLN A 308 -21.29 5.50 16.84
N ILE A 309 -21.49 4.20 16.66
CA ILE A 309 -20.56 3.30 15.97
C ILE A 309 -20.53 3.63 14.48
N VAL A 310 -21.70 3.75 13.84
CA VAL A 310 -21.81 4.12 12.43
C VAL A 310 -21.24 5.52 12.21
N THR A 311 -21.56 6.48 13.08
CA THR A 311 -21.04 7.85 12.99
C THR A 311 -19.52 7.92 13.14
N THR A 312 -18.96 7.16 14.08
CA THR A 312 -17.50 7.06 14.29
C THR A 312 -16.83 6.38 13.10
N LEU A 313 -17.42 5.31 12.57
CA LEU A 313 -16.91 4.62 11.40
C LEU A 313 -16.92 5.52 10.16
N VAL A 314 -18.00 6.27 9.91
CA VAL A 314 -18.06 7.27 8.83
C VAL A 314 -16.92 8.28 9.00
N SER A 315 -16.77 8.85 10.20
CA SER A 315 -15.76 9.87 10.49
C SER A 315 -14.34 9.35 10.28
N PHE A 316 -14.03 8.15 10.80
CA PHE A 316 -12.72 7.53 10.64
C PHE A 316 -12.44 7.11 9.19
N SER A 317 -13.45 6.60 8.48
CA SER A 317 -13.35 6.26 7.05
C SER A 317 -13.05 7.49 6.21
N VAL A 318 -13.82 8.57 6.39
CA VAL A 318 -13.60 9.84 5.67
C VAL A 318 -12.24 10.42 6.01
N PHE A 319 -11.86 10.44 7.30
CA PHE A 319 -10.55 10.90 7.76
C PHE A 319 -9.42 10.13 7.08
N ALA A 320 -9.45 8.80 7.13
CA ALA A 320 -8.41 7.95 6.54
C ALA A 320 -8.33 8.12 5.01
N ILE A 321 -9.47 8.24 4.33
CA ILE A 321 -9.51 8.51 2.89
C ILE A 321 -8.91 9.89 2.59
N MET A 322 -9.31 10.95 3.30
CA MET A 322 -8.79 12.31 3.07
C MET A 322 -7.30 12.40 3.38
N LEU A 323 -6.84 11.73 4.44
CA LEU A 323 -5.43 11.61 4.79
C LEU A 323 -4.63 10.91 3.68
N SER A 324 -5.12 9.76 3.20
CA SER A 324 -4.52 9.04 2.08
C SER A 324 -4.47 9.89 0.80
N LEU A 325 -5.54 10.64 0.52
CA LEU A 325 -5.62 11.52 -0.64
C LEU A 325 -4.63 12.69 -0.55
N GLY A 326 -4.50 13.30 0.63
CA GLY A 326 -3.58 14.40 0.85
C GLY A 326 -2.14 13.99 0.62
N ALA A 327 -1.79 12.77 1.02
CA ALA A 327 -0.44 12.26 0.83
C ALA A 327 -0.15 11.82 -0.62
N ALA A 328 -1.19 11.56 -1.42
CA ALA A 328 -1.10 11.33 -2.87
C ALA A 328 -1.25 12.62 -3.69
N LEU A 329 -1.48 13.77 -3.04
CA LEU A 329 -1.77 15.03 -3.72
C LEU A 329 -0.50 15.61 -4.34
N SER A 330 -0.48 15.76 -5.66
CA SER A 330 0.50 16.61 -6.33
C SER A 330 -0.05 18.02 -6.48
N VAL A 331 0.67 19.01 -5.94
CA VAL A 331 0.31 20.43 -6.08
C VAL A 331 0.36 20.86 -7.55
N SER A 332 1.23 20.24 -8.37
CA SER A 332 1.29 20.48 -9.81
C SER A 332 -0.03 20.17 -10.50
N ASP A 333 -0.68 19.07 -10.11
CA ASP A 333 -1.89 18.59 -10.78
C ASP A 333 -3.08 19.48 -10.40
N LEU A 334 -3.09 19.98 -9.16
CA LEU A 334 -4.06 20.97 -8.72
C LEU A 334 -3.94 22.26 -9.53
N LEU A 335 -2.72 22.76 -9.72
CA LEU A 335 -2.48 23.98 -10.50
C LEU A 335 -2.79 23.78 -11.99
N ALA A 336 -2.40 22.64 -12.57
CA ALA A 336 -2.67 22.29 -13.97
C ALA A 336 -4.17 22.20 -14.28
N PHE A 337 -5.01 21.84 -13.30
CA PHE A 337 -6.46 21.91 -13.45
C PHE A 337 -6.95 23.35 -13.68
N TRP A 338 -6.41 24.31 -12.93
CA TRP A 338 -6.76 25.73 -13.05
C TRP A 338 -6.22 26.40 -14.32
N GLU A 339 -5.18 25.83 -14.93
CA GLU A 339 -4.67 26.27 -16.25
C GLU A 339 -5.62 25.94 -17.41
N GLN A 340 -6.68 25.14 -17.17
CA GLN A 340 -7.67 24.76 -18.17
C GLN A 340 -9.02 25.45 -17.91
N PRO A 341 -9.13 26.79 -18.12
CA PRO A 341 -10.29 27.57 -17.67
C PRO A 341 -11.61 27.10 -18.27
N ALA A 342 -11.59 26.63 -19.53
CA ALA A 342 -12.79 26.09 -20.17
C ALA A 342 -13.30 24.81 -19.49
N LEU A 343 -12.41 23.91 -19.07
CA LEU A 343 -12.77 22.68 -18.37
C LEU A 343 -13.29 22.98 -16.96
N VAL A 344 -12.59 23.86 -16.23
CA VAL A 344 -12.99 24.29 -14.88
C VAL A 344 -14.37 24.95 -14.94
N ALA A 345 -14.57 25.92 -15.83
CA ALA A 345 -15.83 26.65 -15.96
C ALA A 345 -17.00 25.72 -16.28
N ARG A 346 -16.85 24.82 -17.25
CA ARG A 346 -17.88 23.82 -17.59
C ARG A 346 -18.21 22.91 -16.42
N SER A 347 -17.19 22.42 -15.70
CA SER A 347 -17.36 21.53 -14.56
C SER A 347 -18.09 22.23 -13.40
N LEU A 348 -17.63 23.43 -13.03
CA LEU A 348 -18.22 24.21 -11.94
C LEU A 348 -19.65 24.67 -12.29
N PHE A 349 -19.90 25.08 -13.53
CA PHE A 349 -21.24 25.46 -13.98
C PHE A 349 -22.22 24.30 -13.88
N ALA A 350 -21.83 23.10 -14.33
CA ALA A 350 -22.65 21.90 -14.24
C ALA A 350 -22.94 21.46 -12.81
N ILE A 351 -22.02 21.67 -11.87
CA ILE A 351 -22.10 21.15 -10.50
C ILE A 351 -22.72 22.16 -9.52
N ILE A 352 -22.44 23.45 -9.70
CA ILE A 352 -22.81 24.52 -8.76
C ILE A 352 -24.03 25.31 -9.26
N VAL A 353 -24.12 25.60 -10.56
CA VAL A 353 -25.14 26.54 -11.08
C VAL A 353 -26.39 25.81 -11.56
N ILE A 354 -26.23 24.78 -12.39
CA ILE A 354 -27.38 24.07 -12.97
C ILE A 354 -28.25 23.36 -11.91
N PRO A 355 -27.71 22.63 -10.91
CA PRO A 355 -28.54 21.84 -10.02
C PRO A 355 -29.51 22.66 -9.15
N PRO A 356 -29.14 23.81 -8.55
CA PRO A 356 -30.09 24.70 -7.90
C PRO A 356 -31.22 25.17 -8.82
N LEU A 357 -30.92 25.51 -10.08
CA LEU A 357 -31.92 25.98 -11.03
C LEU A 357 -32.92 24.87 -11.39
N ILE A 358 -32.43 23.64 -11.57
CA ILE A 358 -33.30 22.49 -11.83
C ILE A 358 -34.16 22.17 -10.63
N LEU A 359 -33.62 22.22 -9.41
CA LEU A 359 -34.43 22.02 -8.22
C LEU A 359 -35.52 23.10 -8.13
N ALA A 360 -35.20 24.37 -8.36
CA ALA A 360 -36.20 25.43 -8.38
C ALA A 360 -37.30 25.18 -9.44
N ALA A 361 -36.92 24.74 -10.63
CA ALA A 361 -37.88 24.37 -11.68
C ALA A 361 -38.77 23.19 -11.27
N ILE A 362 -38.20 22.14 -10.67
CA ILE A 362 -38.95 20.98 -10.18
C ILE A 362 -39.95 21.41 -9.10
N LEU A 363 -39.52 22.25 -8.15
CA LEU A 363 -40.39 22.75 -7.08
C LEU A 363 -41.53 23.63 -7.59
N SER A 364 -41.35 24.29 -8.75
CA SER A 364 -42.42 25.09 -9.37
C SER A 364 -43.50 24.24 -10.06
N VAL A 365 -43.17 23.01 -10.46
CA VAL A 365 -44.07 22.12 -11.23
C VAL A 365 -44.66 21.03 -10.33
N PHE A 366 -43.90 20.53 -9.37
CA PHE A 366 -44.27 19.38 -8.54
C PHE A 366 -44.47 19.79 -7.08
N ASN A 367 -45.57 19.35 -6.49
CA ASN A 367 -45.83 19.53 -5.06
C ASN A 367 -45.17 18.39 -4.26
N LEU A 368 -43.98 18.66 -3.73
CA LEU A 368 -43.16 17.70 -3.00
C LEU A 368 -43.31 17.85 -1.48
N PRO A 369 -43.18 16.76 -0.70
CA PRO A 369 -43.23 16.85 0.77
C PRO A 369 -42.16 17.80 1.30
N GLU A 370 -42.51 18.66 2.28
CA GLU A 370 -41.60 19.69 2.80
C GLU A 370 -40.27 19.12 3.31
N THR A 371 -40.32 17.96 3.98
CA THR A 371 -39.12 17.26 4.47
C THR A 371 -38.19 16.82 3.34
N PHE A 372 -38.73 16.46 2.18
CA PHE A 372 -37.95 16.11 0.99
C PHE A 372 -37.38 17.35 0.31
N VAL A 373 -38.16 18.44 0.21
CA VAL A 373 -37.67 19.73 -0.32
C VAL A 373 -36.48 20.23 0.48
N LEU A 374 -36.59 20.24 1.81
CA LEU A 374 -35.49 20.65 2.69
C LEU A 374 -34.27 19.72 2.54
N ALA A 375 -34.47 18.41 2.42
CA ALA A 375 -33.38 17.46 2.18
C ALA A 375 -32.61 17.80 0.89
N LEU A 376 -33.33 18.06 -0.20
CA LEU A 376 -32.74 18.42 -1.49
C LEU A 376 -32.01 19.77 -1.44
N ILE A 377 -32.59 20.78 -0.79
CA ILE A 377 -31.94 22.08 -0.61
C ILE A 377 -30.62 21.93 0.14
N PHE A 378 -30.61 21.25 1.30
CA PHE A 378 -29.38 21.04 2.07
C PHE A 378 -28.35 20.21 1.30
N MET A 379 -28.78 19.21 0.54
CA MET A 379 -27.89 18.43 -0.31
C MET A 379 -27.26 19.26 -1.43
N ILE A 380 -28.04 20.07 -2.15
CA ILE A 380 -27.54 20.91 -3.25
C ILE A 380 -26.66 22.04 -2.71
N ALA A 381 -27.01 22.60 -1.55
CA ALA A 381 -26.19 23.59 -0.85
C ALA A 381 -24.87 23.02 -0.33
N SER A 382 -24.62 21.70 -0.42
CA SER A 382 -23.42 21.04 0.10
C SER A 382 -22.52 20.50 -1.02
N PRO A 383 -21.83 21.37 -1.78
CA PRO A 383 -20.84 20.94 -2.77
C PRO A 383 -19.57 20.38 -2.07
N GLY A 384 -18.68 19.77 -2.85
CA GLY A 384 -17.42 19.21 -2.35
C GLY A 384 -17.60 17.86 -1.63
N PRO A 385 -17.99 16.80 -2.35
CA PRO A 385 -18.20 15.49 -1.73
C PRO A 385 -16.85 14.91 -1.29
N ALA A 386 -16.69 14.64 -0.01
CA ALA A 386 -15.45 14.03 0.51
C ALA A 386 -15.13 12.68 -0.17
N LEU A 387 -16.14 11.95 -0.64
CA LEU A 387 -15.97 10.64 -1.29
C LEU A 387 -16.05 10.72 -2.82
N LEU A 388 -15.90 11.91 -3.41
CA LEU A 388 -16.03 12.09 -4.86
C LEU A 388 -15.05 11.18 -5.62
N THR A 389 -13.79 11.16 -5.26
CA THR A 389 -12.76 10.35 -5.94
C THR A 389 -13.04 8.86 -5.90
N LYS A 390 -13.52 8.32 -4.78
CA LYS A 390 -13.94 6.92 -4.67
C LYS A 390 -15.16 6.62 -5.55
N ARG A 391 -16.13 7.54 -5.58
CA ARG A 391 -17.34 7.39 -6.42
C ARG A 391 -17.03 7.55 -7.91
N ALA A 392 -16.23 8.53 -8.30
CA ALA A 392 -15.88 8.79 -9.68
C ALA A 392 -14.96 7.69 -10.25
N GLY A 393 -14.07 7.14 -9.41
CA GLY A 393 -13.23 6.00 -9.78
C GLY A 393 -14.01 4.73 -10.14
N THR A 394 -15.23 4.51 -9.59
CA THR A 394 -16.07 3.38 -10.02
C THR A 394 -16.60 3.55 -11.45
N ALA A 395 -16.72 4.79 -11.92
CA ALA A 395 -17.06 5.12 -13.31
C ALA A 395 -15.85 5.17 -14.26
N GLY A 396 -14.64 4.91 -13.74
CA GLY A 396 -13.39 4.98 -14.51
C GLY A 396 -12.81 6.39 -14.64
N ALA A 397 -13.28 7.35 -13.84
CA ALA A 397 -12.77 8.71 -13.93
C ALA A 397 -11.30 8.82 -13.50
N ARG A 398 -10.56 9.74 -14.13
CA ARG A 398 -9.15 9.99 -13.82
C ARG A 398 -9.00 10.59 -12.42
N LEU A 399 -8.12 9.98 -11.62
CA LEU A 399 -7.96 10.34 -10.21
C LEU A 399 -7.52 11.80 -10.06
N ASP A 400 -6.49 12.24 -10.78
CA ASP A 400 -5.88 13.58 -10.66
C ASP A 400 -6.89 14.70 -10.93
N PHE A 401 -7.72 14.51 -11.97
CA PHE A 401 -8.82 15.42 -12.29
C PHE A 401 -9.88 15.46 -11.18
N THR A 402 -10.34 14.30 -10.73
CA THR A 402 -11.40 14.22 -9.72
C THR A 402 -10.96 14.71 -8.35
N LEU A 403 -9.69 14.52 -7.99
CA LEU A 403 -9.07 15.08 -6.78
C LEU A 403 -9.07 16.62 -6.84
N SER A 404 -8.58 17.18 -7.94
CA SER A 404 -8.52 18.62 -8.14
C SER A 404 -9.91 19.25 -8.11
N LEU A 405 -10.88 18.62 -8.76
CA LEU A 405 -12.28 19.02 -8.74
C LEU A 405 -12.88 18.92 -7.33
N GLN A 406 -12.61 17.84 -6.59
CA GLN A 406 -13.10 17.64 -5.23
C GLN A 406 -12.59 18.73 -4.27
N ILE A 407 -11.30 19.04 -4.33
CA ILE A 407 -10.66 20.07 -3.50
C ILE A 407 -11.21 21.46 -3.88
N THR A 408 -11.33 21.74 -5.17
CA THR A 408 -11.90 22.99 -5.68
C THR A 408 -13.33 23.19 -5.18
N LEU A 409 -14.20 22.19 -5.34
CA LEU A 409 -15.58 22.26 -4.87
C LEU A 409 -15.68 22.45 -3.35
N ALA A 410 -14.78 21.82 -2.58
CA ALA A 410 -14.73 21.99 -1.13
C ALA A 410 -14.29 23.40 -0.70
N LEU A 411 -13.33 24.00 -1.41
CA LEU A 411 -12.92 25.39 -1.17
C LEU A 411 -14.07 26.36 -1.50
N LEU A 412 -14.72 26.15 -2.64
CA LEU A 412 -15.86 26.97 -3.06
C LEU A 412 -17.09 26.80 -2.15
N ALA A 413 -17.24 25.66 -1.48
CA ALA A 413 -18.38 25.39 -0.59
C ALA A 413 -18.59 26.49 0.47
N ILE A 414 -17.50 27.06 1.00
CA ILE A 414 -17.56 28.11 2.03
C ILE A 414 -18.38 29.32 1.56
N MET A 415 -18.27 29.68 0.29
CA MET A 415 -19.02 30.79 -0.31
C MET A 415 -20.31 30.33 -0.99
N VAL A 416 -20.28 29.18 -1.66
CA VAL A 416 -21.39 28.67 -2.47
C VAL A 416 -22.55 28.18 -1.61
N THR A 417 -22.28 27.48 -0.50
CA THR A 417 -23.32 26.99 0.42
C THR A 417 -24.24 28.09 0.93
N PRO A 418 -23.75 29.18 1.55
CA PRO A 418 -24.63 30.26 2.01
C PRO A 418 -25.34 30.96 0.85
N LEU A 419 -24.73 31.05 -0.34
CA LEU A 419 -25.37 31.65 -1.51
C LEU A 419 -26.55 30.81 -2.01
N ILE A 420 -26.39 29.49 -2.11
CA ILE A 420 -27.48 28.57 -2.51
C ILE A 420 -28.61 28.60 -1.49
N LEU A 421 -28.30 28.63 -0.19
CA LEU A 421 -29.33 28.73 0.86
C LEU A 421 -30.09 30.04 0.80
N LYS A 422 -29.41 31.17 0.59
CA LYS A 422 -30.07 32.48 0.37
C LYS A 422 -30.94 32.47 -0.88
N PHE A 423 -30.48 31.86 -1.96
CA PHE A 423 -31.27 31.70 -3.19
C PHE A 423 -32.59 30.99 -2.89
N PHE A 424 -32.57 29.83 -2.22
CA PHE A 424 -33.81 29.11 -1.88
C PHE A 424 -34.65 29.78 -0.80
N ALA A 425 -34.05 30.55 0.11
CA ALA A 425 -34.78 31.31 1.12
C ALA A 425 -35.71 32.37 0.51
N VAL A 426 -35.39 32.89 -0.68
CA VAL A 426 -36.26 33.83 -1.43
C VAL A 426 -37.53 33.13 -1.94
N PHE A 427 -37.41 31.89 -2.42
CA PHE A 427 -38.52 31.14 -3.00
C PHE A 427 -39.32 30.35 -1.95
N TYR A 428 -38.71 30.02 -0.80
CA TYR A 428 -39.28 29.13 0.21
C TYR A 428 -39.32 29.84 1.57
N SER A 429 -40.43 30.53 1.85
CA SER A 429 -40.60 31.41 3.03
C SER A 429 -40.80 30.66 4.36
N SER A 430 -40.86 29.32 4.36
CA SER A 430 -41.33 28.53 5.52
C SER A 430 -40.28 28.21 6.60
N SER A 431 -39.05 28.71 6.51
CA SER A 431 -38.09 28.64 7.64
C SER A 431 -36.94 29.61 7.45
N GLN A 432 -36.44 30.20 8.54
CA GLN A 432 -35.19 30.96 8.54
C GLN A 432 -34.02 30.01 8.25
N LEU A 433 -33.80 29.70 6.97
CA LEU A 433 -32.63 28.98 6.46
C LEU A 433 -31.39 29.85 6.65
N THR A 434 -30.93 29.97 7.89
CA THR A 434 -29.82 30.83 8.28
C THR A 434 -28.63 29.94 8.57
N VAL A 435 -27.55 30.18 7.83
CA VAL A 435 -26.31 29.44 8.01
C VAL A 435 -25.17 30.42 8.02
N ASN A 436 -24.38 30.33 9.10
CA ASN A 436 -23.18 31.11 9.23
C ASN A 436 -22.08 30.47 8.36
N ALA A 437 -21.51 31.23 7.42
CA ALA A 437 -20.42 30.77 6.56
C ALA A 437 -19.22 30.22 7.36
N VAL A 438 -18.98 30.75 8.57
CA VAL A 438 -17.92 30.27 9.48
C VAL A 438 -18.19 28.84 9.93
N GLN A 439 -19.44 28.43 10.13
CA GLN A 439 -19.77 27.05 10.52
C GLN A 439 -19.53 26.08 9.37
N VAL A 440 -19.91 26.46 8.15
CA VAL A 440 -19.60 25.70 6.93
C VAL A 440 -18.09 25.57 6.75
N ALA A 441 -17.35 26.67 6.87
CA ALA A 441 -15.89 26.68 6.79
C ALA A 441 -15.26 25.78 7.86
N LYS A 442 -15.71 25.86 9.11
CA LYS A 442 -15.24 25.02 10.20
C LYS A 442 -15.49 23.54 9.89
N GLN A 443 -16.66 23.19 9.38
CA GLN A 443 -17.00 21.81 9.09
C GLN A 443 -16.17 21.24 7.92
N VAL A 444 -16.14 21.93 6.78
CA VAL A 444 -15.36 21.49 5.63
C VAL A 444 -13.86 21.50 5.97
N GLY A 445 -13.41 22.53 6.69
CA GLY A 445 -12.06 22.63 7.24
C GLY A 445 -11.67 21.41 8.07
N LEU A 446 -12.47 21.07 9.09
CA LEU A 446 -12.17 19.96 10.00
C LEU A 446 -12.31 18.58 9.35
N VAL A 447 -13.34 18.37 8.53
CA VAL A 447 -13.64 17.04 7.97
C VAL A 447 -12.81 16.73 6.73
N GLN A 448 -12.48 17.74 5.92
CA GLN A 448 -11.82 17.54 4.62
C GLN A 448 -10.41 18.11 4.57
N PHE A 449 -10.22 19.38 4.93
CA PHE A 449 -8.90 20.03 4.75
C PHE A 449 -7.89 19.64 5.83
N LEU A 450 -8.31 19.42 7.07
CA LEU A 450 -7.42 19.02 8.16
C LEU A 450 -6.74 17.66 7.87
N PRO A 451 -7.46 16.58 7.56
CA PRO A 451 -6.81 15.30 7.29
C PRO A 451 -6.01 15.34 5.98
N LEU A 452 -6.51 16.03 4.95
CA LEU A 452 -5.80 16.24 3.68
C LEU A 452 -4.47 16.96 3.91
N GLY A 453 -4.47 18.05 4.69
CA GLY A 453 -3.28 18.83 5.01
C GLY A 453 -2.25 18.01 5.78
N ILE A 454 -2.69 17.21 6.77
CA ILE A 454 -1.82 16.26 7.48
C ILE A 454 -1.20 15.27 6.48
N GLY A 455 -1.98 14.76 5.52
CA GLY A 455 -1.49 13.85 4.48
C GLY A 455 -0.40 14.47 3.62
N VAL A 456 -0.61 15.72 3.16
CA VAL A 456 0.40 16.48 2.41
C VAL A 456 1.66 16.67 3.25
N VAL A 457 1.52 17.08 4.50
CA VAL A 457 2.66 17.28 5.42
C VAL A 457 3.45 15.98 5.59
N ILE A 458 2.77 14.84 5.83
CA ILE A 458 3.42 13.53 5.93
C ILE A 458 4.22 13.21 4.66
N ALA A 459 3.63 13.42 3.48
CA ALA A 459 4.28 13.16 2.21
C ALA A 459 5.50 14.08 1.97
N THR A 460 5.46 15.33 2.46
CA THR A 460 6.56 16.27 2.30
C THR A 460 7.72 16.05 3.27
N ILE A 461 7.45 15.65 4.52
CA ILE A 461 8.47 15.47 5.57
C ILE A 461 9.23 14.15 5.39
N TRP A 462 8.54 13.07 5.03
CA TRP A 462 9.10 11.72 5.04
C TRP A 462 9.22 11.13 3.63
N LYS A 463 9.88 11.80 2.69
CA LYS A 463 9.92 11.39 1.26
C LYS A 463 10.28 9.93 1.01
N ASP A 464 11.21 9.36 1.78
CA ASP A 464 11.67 7.97 1.57
C ASP A 464 10.72 6.91 2.15
N THR A 465 9.98 7.23 3.22
CA THR A 465 9.03 6.30 3.87
C THR A 465 7.56 6.66 3.61
N ALA A 466 7.30 7.81 2.97
CA ALA A 466 5.96 8.29 2.65
C ALA A 466 5.23 7.30 1.75
N ALA A 467 5.91 6.70 0.77
CA ALA A 467 5.29 5.71 -0.11
C ALA A 467 4.68 4.52 0.68
N GLU A 468 5.42 3.99 1.66
CA GLU A 468 4.98 2.88 2.50
C GLU A 468 3.84 3.29 3.45
N ILE A 469 3.96 4.46 4.08
CA ILE A 469 2.95 5.02 4.98
C ILE A 469 1.63 5.28 4.21
N VAL A 470 1.72 5.86 3.01
CA VAL A 470 0.55 6.15 2.16
C VAL A 470 -0.11 4.88 1.69
N GLU A 471 0.66 3.86 1.33
CA GLU A 471 0.10 2.55 0.95
C GLU A 471 -0.65 1.91 2.12
N LEU A 472 -0.10 1.97 3.32
CA LEU A 472 -0.76 1.48 4.53
C LEU A 472 -2.05 2.26 4.83
N ILE A 473 -2.00 3.59 4.84
CA ILE A 473 -3.18 4.45 5.11
C ILE A 473 -4.25 4.23 4.03
N SER A 474 -3.87 4.18 2.75
CA SER A 474 -4.81 3.92 1.66
C SER A 474 -5.48 2.56 1.82
N THR A 475 -4.74 1.56 2.28
CA THR A 475 -5.27 0.22 2.51
C THR A 475 -6.30 0.22 3.63
N ILE A 476 -5.97 0.84 4.77
CA ILE A 476 -6.90 1.04 5.90
C ILE A 476 -8.15 1.78 5.43
N ALA A 477 -7.97 2.89 4.71
CA ALA A 477 -9.05 3.73 4.20
C ALA A 477 -10.00 2.97 3.26
N ASN A 478 -9.46 2.16 2.33
CA ASN A 478 -10.26 1.36 1.41
C ASN A 478 -11.03 0.27 2.14
N THR A 479 -10.41 -0.40 3.11
CA THR A 479 -11.05 -1.41 3.95
C THR A 479 -12.21 -0.83 4.74
N LEU A 480 -11.97 0.27 5.44
CA LEU A 480 -13.01 0.99 6.18
C LEU A 480 -14.14 1.44 5.27
N PHE A 481 -13.82 1.94 4.08
CA PHE A 481 -14.80 2.34 3.09
C PHE A 481 -15.69 1.17 2.64
N ILE A 482 -15.14 -0.02 2.41
CA ILE A 482 -15.92 -1.21 2.05
C ILE A 482 -16.87 -1.60 3.19
N ILE A 483 -16.37 -1.62 4.42
CA ILE A 483 -17.20 -1.91 5.61
C ILE A 483 -18.32 -0.87 5.74
N LEU A 484 -18.00 0.41 5.56
CA LEU A 484 -18.97 1.50 5.58
C LEU A 484 -20.05 1.32 4.51
N VAL A 485 -19.65 1.00 3.27
CA VAL A 485 -20.60 0.76 2.17
C VAL A 485 -21.52 -0.43 2.48
N LEU A 486 -20.99 -1.52 3.06
CA LEU A 486 -21.80 -2.67 3.44
C LEU A 486 -22.82 -2.30 4.53
N ILE A 487 -22.41 -1.55 5.55
CA ILE A 487 -23.32 -1.09 6.62
C ILE A 487 -24.38 -0.14 6.05
N ILE A 488 -24.00 0.80 5.19
CA ILE A 488 -24.96 1.71 4.53
C ILE A 488 -25.95 0.91 3.68
N LEU A 489 -25.51 -0.16 3.00
CA LEU A 489 -26.39 -1.04 2.24
C LEU A 489 -27.38 -1.77 3.16
N ILE A 490 -26.95 -2.24 4.33
CA ILE A 490 -27.86 -2.87 5.30
C ILE A 490 -28.88 -1.85 5.83
N ILE A 491 -28.42 -0.65 6.22
CA ILE A 491 -29.28 0.46 6.66
C ILE A 491 -30.29 0.83 5.55
N SER A 492 -29.88 0.76 4.29
CA SER A 492 -30.75 1.09 3.15
C SER A 492 -31.99 0.22 3.05
N LEU A 493 -31.91 -1.04 3.49
CA LEU A 493 -33.02 -1.99 3.40
C LEU A 493 -34.19 -1.59 4.31
N ASP A 494 -33.92 -0.84 5.37
CA ASP A 494 -34.94 -0.31 6.28
C ASP A 494 -35.37 1.12 5.87
N ILE A 495 -34.42 1.99 5.50
CA ILE A 495 -34.73 3.40 5.24
C ILE A 495 -35.43 3.62 3.89
N VAL A 496 -34.93 2.99 2.82
CA VAL A 496 -35.37 3.29 1.44
C VAL A 496 -36.85 2.98 1.21
N PRO A 497 -37.39 1.82 1.64
CA PRO A 497 -38.82 1.53 1.48
C PRO A 497 -39.72 2.50 2.25
N ASN A 498 -39.26 3.02 3.38
CA ASN A 498 -40.01 3.91 4.27
C ASN A 498 -40.11 5.37 3.78
N LEU A 499 -39.34 5.75 2.75
CA LEU A 499 -39.41 7.10 2.17
C LEU A 499 -40.68 7.34 1.33
N GLY A 500 -41.36 6.30 0.88
CA GLY A 500 -42.49 6.39 -0.02
C GLY A 500 -42.11 6.52 -1.49
N THR A 501 -42.98 6.02 -2.36
CA THR A 501 -42.72 5.87 -3.81
C THR A 501 -42.46 7.18 -4.52
N THR A 502 -43.16 8.26 -4.16
CA THR A 502 -42.98 9.59 -4.74
C THR A 502 -41.55 10.11 -4.55
N ILE A 503 -40.99 9.97 -3.35
CA ILE A 503 -39.62 10.42 -3.04
C ILE A 503 -38.59 9.58 -3.82
N LEU A 504 -38.81 8.26 -3.93
CA LEU A 504 -37.93 7.37 -4.68
C LEU A 504 -37.89 7.72 -6.17
N ILE A 505 -39.07 7.91 -6.79
CA ILE A 505 -39.18 8.27 -8.22
C ILE A 505 -38.54 9.64 -8.47
N ALA A 506 -38.87 10.64 -7.64
CA ALA A 506 -38.30 11.97 -7.77
C ALA A 506 -36.76 11.96 -7.62
N THR A 507 -36.24 11.19 -6.65
CA THR A 507 -34.79 11.04 -6.45
C THR A 507 -34.12 10.37 -7.65
N ALA A 508 -34.73 9.32 -8.20
CA ALA A 508 -34.21 8.65 -9.39
C ALA A 508 -34.17 9.60 -10.59
N LEU A 509 -35.24 10.36 -10.83
CA LEU A 509 -35.30 11.34 -11.91
C LEU A 509 -34.26 12.45 -11.74
N ILE A 510 -34.14 13.04 -10.54
CA ILE A 510 -33.15 14.09 -10.26
C ILE A 510 -31.72 13.55 -10.44
N THR A 511 -31.47 12.31 -10.03
CA THR A 511 -30.16 11.67 -10.21
C THR A 511 -29.84 11.46 -11.69
N LEU A 512 -30.80 10.95 -12.47
CA LEU A 512 -30.64 10.75 -13.91
C LEU A 512 -30.44 12.08 -14.65
N LEU A 513 -31.20 13.11 -14.30
CA LEU A 513 -31.02 14.47 -14.82
C LEU A 513 -29.63 15.01 -14.47
N GLY A 514 -29.19 14.86 -13.21
CA GLY A 514 -27.85 15.22 -12.76
C GLY A 514 -26.74 14.56 -13.57
N LEU A 515 -26.85 13.25 -13.80
CA LEU A 515 -25.92 12.51 -14.65
C LEU A 515 -25.94 13.00 -16.10
N ALA A 516 -27.13 13.24 -16.66
CA ALA A 516 -27.29 13.73 -18.02
C ALA A 516 -26.64 15.11 -18.20
N ILE A 517 -26.84 16.03 -17.25
CA ILE A 517 -26.24 17.37 -17.28
C ILE A 517 -24.72 17.28 -17.28
N GLY A 518 -24.15 16.49 -16.37
CA GLY A 518 -22.70 16.35 -16.31
C GLY A 518 -22.13 15.62 -17.53
N GLN A 519 -22.88 14.69 -18.11
CA GLN A 519 -22.53 14.05 -19.39
C GLN A 519 -22.52 15.06 -20.54
N ILE A 520 -23.52 15.94 -20.60
CA ILE A 520 -23.65 17.02 -21.60
C ILE A 520 -22.51 18.03 -21.43
N ALA A 521 -22.22 18.45 -20.20
CA ALA A 521 -21.10 19.35 -19.90
C ALA A 521 -19.74 18.74 -20.27
N GLY A 522 -19.64 17.41 -20.24
CA GLY A 522 -18.46 16.64 -20.65
C GLY A 522 -18.38 16.28 -22.14
N ILE A 523 -19.33 16.72 -22.99
CA ILE A 523 -19.27 16.44 -24.44
C ILE A 523 -18.00 17.07 -25.05
N GLY A 524 -17.29 16.29 -25.86
CA GLY A 524 -16.04 16.70 -26.51
C GLY A 524 -14.80 16.54 -25.64
N LEU A 525 -14.94 16.04 -24.40
CA LEU A 525 -13.82 15.68 -23.52
C LEU A 525 -13.56 14.18 -23.55
N ALA A 526 -12.38 13.79 -23.05
CA ALA A 526 -12.03 12.39 -22.90
C ALA A 526 -13.01 11.65 -21.96
N PRO A 527 -13.33 10.36 -22.21
CA PRO A 527 -14.35 9.62 -21.46
C PRO A 527 -14.10 9.54 -19.93
N ASP A 528 -12.83 9.56 -19.52
CA ASP A 528 -12.39 9.58 -18.12
C ASP A 528 -12.68 10.91 -17.43
N ILE A 529 -12.54 12.04 -18.13
CA ILE A 529 -12.92 13.36 -17.60
C ILE A 529 -14.44 13.51 -17.59
N GLN A 530 -15.11 13.09 -18.67
CA GLN A 530 -16.56 13.15 -18.80
C GLN A 530 -17.27 12.36 -17.69
N SER A 531 -16.82 11.12 -17.41
CA SER A 531 -17.35 10.33 -16.29
C SER A 531 -17.12 11.02 -14.92
N GLY A 532 -15.99 11.72 -14.76
CA GLY A 532 -15.70 12.52 -13.58
C GLY A 532 -16.68 13.67 -13.37
N ILE A 533 -17.00 14.45 -14.42
CA ILE A 533 -17.95 15.57 -14.33
C ILE A 533 -19.37 15.06 -14.02
N ALA A 534 -19.81 14.01 -14.71
CA ALA A 534 -21.13 13.41 -14.50
C ALA A 534 -21.30 12.89 -13.07
N THR A 535 -20.33 12.13 -12.57
CA THR A 535 -20.38 11.61 -11.19
C THR A 535 -20.28 12.73 -10.15
N ALA A 536 -19.49 13.77 -10.42
CA ALA A 536 -19.39 14.94 -9.55
C ALA A 536 -20.69 15.77 -9.47
N THR A 537 -21.50 15.77 -10.54
CA THR A 537 -22.76 16.52 -10.60
C THR A 537 -23.80 15.96 -9.63
N ILE A 538 -23.81 14.64 -9.39
CA ILE A 538 -24.73 13.99 -8.44
C ILE A 538 -24.12 13.71 -7.07
N ALA A 539 -22.79 13.78 -6.95
CA ALA A 539 -22.13 13.59 -5.66
C ALA A 539 -22.31 14.84 -4.80
N ARG A 540 -22.75 14.66 -3.55
CA ARG A 540 -22.98 15.73 -2.57
C ARG A 540 -22.26 15.43 -1.27
N ASN A 541 -21.92 16.46 -0.52
CA ASN A 541 -21.30 16.31 0.79
C ASN A 541 -22.36 15.98 1.85
N ALA A 542 -22.51 14.70 2.15
CA ALA A 542 -23.48 14.19 3.11
C ALA A 542 -23.28 14.78 4.51
N GLY A 543 -22.03 14.88 4.97
CA GLY A 543 -21.72 15.42 6.29
C GLY A 543 -22.16 16.87 6.44
N LEU A 544 -21.84 17.70 5.44
CA LEU A 544 -22.28 19.10 5.41
C LEU A 544 -23.81 19.20 5.36
N ALA A 545 -24.48 18.44 4.49
CA ALA A 545 -25.94 18.46 4.40
C ALA A 545 -26.63 18.08 5.72
N ILE A 546 -26.13 17.05 6.41
CA ILE A 546 -26.64 16.62 7.73
C ILE A 546 -26.43 17.70 8.78
N ALA A 547 -25.26 18.35 8.80
CA ALA A 547 -25.00 19.44 9.74
C ALA A 547 -25.86 20.67 9.46
N LEU A 548 -26.08 21.03 8.19
CA LEU A 548 -27.00 22.12 7.83
C LEU A 548 -28.42 21.81 8.32
N ALA A 549 -28.90 20.57 8.16
CA ALA A 549 -30.19 20.15 8.68
C ALA A 549 -30.25 20.25 10.21
N ALA A 550 -29.22 19.80 10.92
CA ALA A 550 -29.14 19.90 12.38
C ALA A 550 -29.12 21.36 12.88
N LEU A 551 -28.31 22.22 12.26
CA LEU A 551 -28.15 23.63 12.62
C LEU A 551 -29.42 24.45 12.41
N ASN A 552 -30.25 24.07 11.44
CA ASN A 552 -31.54 24.73 11.17
C ASN A 552 -32.71 24.10 11.96
N GLY A 553 -32.43 23.23 12.95
CA GLY A 553 -33.47 22.57 13.75
C GLY A 553 -34.29 21.52 12.98
N GLN A 554 -33.82 21.11 11.79
CA GLN A 554 -34.50 20.20 10.87
C GLN A 554 -33.95 18.76 10.97
N ALA A 555 -33.67 18.28 12.18
CA ALA A 555 -33.10 16.94 12.39
C ALA A 555 -33.99 15.81 11.81
N LYS A 556 -35.31 16.03 11.70
CA LYS A 556 -36.27 15.12 11.06
C LYS A 556 -35.97 14.86 9.58
N VAL A 557 -35.19 15.73 8.93
CA VAL A 557 -34.80 15.65 7.52
C VAL A 557 -33.60 14.72 7.29
N ILE A 558 -32.81 14.42 8.34
CA ILE A 558 -31.57 13.63 8.23
C ILE A 558 -31.79 12.24 7.61
N PRO A 559 -32.77 11.43 8.02
CA PRO A 559 -33.02 10.13 7.40
C PRO A 559 -33.37 10.25 5.90
N VAL A 560 -34.08 11.31 5.52
CA VAL A 560 -34.42 11.60 4.12
C VAL A 560 -33.16 11.92 3.32
N ILE A 561 -32.25 12.77 3.83
CA ILE A 561 -30.96 13.06 3.18
C ILE A 561 -30.18 11.78 2.91
N VAL A 562 -30.05 10.91 3.91
CA VAL A 562 -29.31 9.66 3.75
C VAL A 562 -29.99 8.73 2.75
N GLY A 563 -31.31 8.55 2.86
CA GLY A 563 -32.04 7.69 1.94
C GLY A 563 -31.98 8.18 0.49
N VAL A 564 -32.08 9.49 0.25
CA VAL A 564 -31.91 10.10 -1.08
C VAL A 564 -30.49 9.88 -1.63
N LEU A 565 -29.46 10.03 -0.80
CA LEU A 565 -28.08 9.73 -1.19
C LEU A 565 -27.89 8.27 -1.58
N ILE A 566 -28.45 7.34 -0.81
CA ILE A 566 -28.40 5.90 -1.06
C ILE A 566 -29.09 5.57 -2.40
N VAL A 567 -30.31 6.05 -2.60
CA VAL A 567 -31.06 5.85 -3.84
C VAL A 567 -30.28 6.42 -5.02
N GLY A 568 -29.70 7.62 -4.87
CA GLY A 568 -28.84 8.21 -5.90
C GLY A 568 -27.60 7.36 -6.23
N ILE A 569 -26.99 6.70 -5.24
CA ILE A 569 -25.87 5.76 -5.47
C ILE A 569 -26.35 4.53 -6.26
N ILE A 570 -27.49 3.94 -5.88
CA ILE A 570 -28.06 2.76 -6.54
C ILE A 570 -28.42 3.10 -8.00
N VAL A 571 -29.12 4.21 -8.22
CA VAL A 571 -29.54 4.68 -9.55
C VAL A 571 -28.35 5.02 -10.44
N ALA A 572 -27.24 5.53 -9.88
CA ALA A 572 -26.03 5.86 -10.64
C ALA A 572 -25.11 4.66 -10.93
N ALA A 573 -25.33 3.50 -10.31
CA ALA A 573 -24.47 2.33 -10.48
C ALA A 573 -24.42 1.81 -11.94
N PRO A 574 -25.55 1.66 -12.67
CA PRO A 574 -25.53 1.24 -14.07
C PRO A 574 -24.75 2.20 -14.99
N TYR A 575 -24.93 3.50 -14.79
CA TYR A 575 -24.19 4.54 -15.52
C TYR A 575 -22.68 4.40 -15.29
N SER A 576 -22.27 4.21 -14.02
CA SER A 576 -20.87 4.05 -13.65
C SER A 576 -20.26 2.79 -14.30
N ALA A 577 -20.98 1.67 -14.30
CA ALA A 577 -20.54 0.45 -14.95
C ALA A 577 -20.38 0.63 -16.48
N TRP A 578 -21.33 1.32 -17.12
CA TRP A 578 -21.29 1.61 -18.56
C TRP A 578 -20.10 2.50 -18.94
N MET A 579 -19.87 3.60 -18.22
CA MET A 579 -18.74 4.50 -18.49
C MET A 579 -17.39 3.82 -18.26
N LYS A 580 -17.26 3.00 -17.22
CA LYS A 580 -16.05 2.23 -16.96
C LYS A 580 -15.70 1.30 -18.13
N GLY A 581 -16.72 0.74 -18.79
CA GLY A 581 -16.58 -0.05 -20.01
C GLY A 581 -16.05 0.75 -21.21
N LYS A 582 -16.37 2.05 -21.31
CA LYS A 582 -15.88 2.94 -22.37
C LYS A 582 -14.49 3.52 -22.11
N VAL A 583 -14.12 3.71 -20.85
CA VAL A 583 -12.80 4.26 -20.49
C VAL A 583 -11.69 3.22 -20.69
N ARG A 584 -11.92 1.95 -20.33
CA ARG A 584 -10.91 0.86 -20.42
C ARG A 584 -10.31 0.68 -21.85
N PRO A 585 -11.11 0.69 -22.94
CA PRO A 585 -10.60 0.59 -24.31
C PRO A 585 -9.83 1.83 -24.80
N ALA A 586 -10.17 3.02 -24.28
CA ALA A 586 -9.53 4.27 -24.68
C ALA A 586 -8.08 4.37 -24.20
N ILE A 587 -7.78 3.82 -23.01
CA ILE A 587 -6.41 3.76 -22.47
C ILE A 587 -5.54 2.79 -23.27
N THR A 588 -6.08 1.64 -23.68
CA THR A 588 -5.34 0.63 -24.45
C THR A 588 -5.02 1.07 -25.88
N THR A 589 -5.87 1.91 -26.49
CA THR A 589 -5.64 2.43 -27.85
C THR A 589 -4.65 3.59 -27.86
N SER A 590 -4.64 4.45 -26.83
CA SER A 590 -3.64 5.52 -26.70
C SER A 590 -2.22 4.98 -26.45
N ALA A 591 -2.06 3.94 -25.63
CA ALA A 591 -0.76 3.34 -25.33
C ALA A 591 -0.11 2.61 -26.52
N ALA A 592 -0.90 2.22 -27.53
CA ALA A 592 -0.40 1.59 -28.76
C ALA A 592 0.10 2.60 -29.81
N SER A 593 -0.01 3.91 -29.55
CA SER A 593 0.25 4.97 -30.54
C SER A 593 1.48 5.84 -30.25
N THR A 594 2.27 5.56 -29.20
CA THR A 594 3.60 6.16 -29.04
C THR A 594 4.60 5.49 -29.98
N PRO A 595 5.14 6.18 -31.01
CA PRO A 595 6.18 5.62 -31.84
C PRO A 595 7.46 5.48 -31.01
N SER A 596 8.11 4.33 -31.16
CA SER A 596 9.42 3.97 -30.60
C SER A 596 10.55 4.90 -31.02
#